data_AF-A0A7V4KI96-F1
#
_entry.id   AF-A0A7V4KI96-F1
#
_cell.length_a   1.000
_cell.length_b   1.000
_cell.length_c   1.000
_cell.angle_alpha   90.00
_cell.angle_beta   90.00
_cell.angle_gamma   90.00
#
_symmetry.space_group_name_H-M   'P 1'
#
loop_
_entity.id
_entity.type
_entity.pdbx_description
1 polymer ?
#
loop_
_entity_poly.entity_id
_entity_poly.type
_entity_poly.pdbx_seq_one_letter_code
_entity_poly.pdbx_strand_id
1 'polypeptide(L)'
;MNLIKNIIKLIYSFLYKDVKTLNYYKFHSIIKFLFSFVQIVIFYYLCSIVSKEYFKFLFFGLFFSKIFFFTATTLTETIKQEQFSQTIYNIFSIPYHELTILTSLFFAKTIFFFFELIIFILCFILFFNIKLSFFNIIFLFFYTIYIILVFLWYTISLCSITVLIKKSEHFIYLLNSLIDILSGVYFPTTFLPKILQHISFCLPTTYILSFLRNAVLYSKYNLTLLIYPTIIGTIFLPISILFFNIILKKLLRDGRIAIY
;
A
#
# COMPACT_ATOMS: atom_id res chain seq x y z
N MET A 1 -20.08 -16.01 -17.02
CA MET A 1 -19.86 -16.83 -15.81
C MET A 1 -18.47 -17.49 -15.74
N ASN A 2 -17.89 -17.95 -16.87
CA ASN A 2 -16.55 -18.57 -16.88
C ASN A 2 -15.38 -17.62 -16.56
N LEU A 3 -15.41 -16.35 -16.98
CA LEU A 3 -14.32 -15.39 -16.75
C LEU A 3 -14.10 -15.08 -15.26
N ILE A 4 -15.17 -14.78 -14.51
CA ILE A 4 -15.08 -14.49 -13.07
C ILE A 4 -14.55 -15.72 -12.32
N LYS A 5 -15.06 -16.91 -12.65
CA LYS A 5 -14.60 -18.17 -12.05
C LYS A 5 -13.11 -18.42 -12.32
N ASN A 6 -12.63 -18.09 -13.52
CA ASN A 6 -11.22 -18.20 -13.89
C ASN A 6 -10.33 -17.20 -13.13
N ILE A 7 -10.78 -15.95 -12.97
CA ILE A 7 -10.07 -14.93 -12.19
C ILE A 7 -9.98 -15.34 -10.71
N ILE A 8 -11.08 -15.82 -10.13
CA ILE A 8 -11.08 -16.32 -8.75
C ILE A 8 -10.10 -17.49 -8.59
N LYS A 9 -10.09 -18.43 -9.55
CA LYS A 9 -9.15 -19.54 -9.56
C LYS A 9 -7.70 -19.05 -9.62
N LEU A 10 -7.42 -18.04 -10.44
CA LEU A 10 -6.10 -17.42 -10.58
C LEU A 10 -5.65 -16.76 -9.25
N ILE A 11 -6.52 -15.96 -8.64
CA ILE A 11 -6.28 -15.35 -7.31
C ILE A 11 -5.99 -16.44 -6.29
N TYR A 12 -6.79 -17.51 -6.27
CA TYR A 12 -6.58 -18.64 -5.37
C TYR A 12 -5.24 -19.34 -5.61
N SER A 13 -4.82 -19.52 -6.86
CA SER A 13 -3.51 -20.10 -7.18
C SER A 13 -2.36 -19.24 -6.64
N PHE A 14 -2.43 -17.93 -6.77
CA PHE A 14 -1.43 -17.02 -6.20
C PHE A 14 -1.46 -17.01 -4.67
N LEU A 15 -2.65 -16.99 -4.06
CA LEU A 15 -2.80 -17.14 -2.61
C LEU A 15 -2.18 -18.44 -2.12
N TYR A 16 -2.44 -19.56 -2.78
CA TYR A 16 -1.89 -20.85 -2.40
C TYR A 16 -0.36 -20.88 -2.51
N LYS A 17 0.20 -20.30 -3.58
CA LYS A 17 1.65 -20.10 -3.72
C LYS A 17 2.19 -19.30 -2.54
N ASP A 18 1.53 -18.20 -2.16
CA ASP A 18 1.94 -17.35 -1.05
C ASP A 18 1.81 -18.01 0.33
N VAL A 19 0.75 -18.79 0.59
CA VAL A 19 0.64 -19.58 1.83
C VAL A 19 1.80 -20.57 1.92
N LYS A 20 2.13 -21.24 0.81
CA LYS A 20 3.26 -22.17 0.77
C LYS A 20 4.57 -21.45 1.05
N THR A 21 4.85 -20.32 0.41
CA THR A 21 6.09 -19.58 0.67
C THR A 21 6.17 -19.13 2.13
N LEU A 22 5.10 -18.65 2.74
CA LEU A 22 5.08 -18.33 4.17
C LEU A 22 5.40 -19.55 5.06
N ASN A 23 4.90 -20.73 4.70
CA ASN A 23 5.17 -21.96 5.44
C ASN A 23 6.59 -22.48 5.29
N TYR A 24 7.25 -22.25 4.15
CA TYR A 24 8.66 -22.61 3.96
C TYR A 24 9.60 -21.57 4.59
N TYR A 25 9.26 -20.28 4.49
CA TYR A 25 10.05 -19.16 4.98
C TYR A 25 9.53 -18.59 6.31
N LYS A 26 9.16 -19.48 7.26
CA LYS A 26 8.60 -19.08 8.57
C LYS A 26 9.48 -18.07 9.31
N PHE A 27 10.79 -18.28 9.28
CA PHE A 27 11.75 -17.38 9.93
C PHE A 27 11.67 -15.95 9.38
N HIS A 28 11.57 -15.79 8.06
CA HIS A 28 11.41 -14.49 7.42
C HIS A 28 10.13 -13.79 7.87
N SER A 29 9.02 -14.51 7.91
CA SER A 29 7.73 -13.99 8.37
C SER A 29 7.77 -13.55 9.84
N ILE A 30 8.40 -14.35 10.71
CA ILE A 30 8.58 -14.02 12.13
C ILE A 30 9.45 -12.78 12.29
N ILE A 31 10.56 -12.68 11.57
CA ILE A 31 11.44 -11.50 11.61
C ILE A 31 10.70 -10.25 11.16
N LYS A 32 9.96 -10.31 10.04
CA LYS A 32 9.18 -9.16 9.55
C LYS A 32 8.19 -8.66 10.60
N PHE A 33 7.50 -9.59 11.25
CA PHE A 33 6.56 -9.26 12.32
C PHE A 33 7.27 -8.62 13.52
N LEU A 34 8.37 -9.22 13.97
CA LEU A 34 9.14 -8.74 15.11
C LEU A 34 9.75 -7.36 14.83
N PHE A 35 10.27 -7.14 13.62
CA PHE A 35 10.77 -5.84 13.18
C PHE A 35 9.68 -4.76 13.21
N SER A 36 8.50 -5.05 12.65
CA SER A 36 7.36 -4.13 12.70
C SER A 36 6.92 -3.85 14.14
N PHE A 37 6.93 -4.86 15.01
CA PHE A 37 6.57 -4.69 16.42
C PHE A 37 7.56 -3.79 17.16
N VAL A 38 8.87 -4.03 17.00
CA VAL A 38 9.93 -3.21 17.59
C VAL A 38 9.79 -1.75 17.14
N GLN A 39 9.55 -1.50 15.85
CA GLN A 39 9.35 -0.16 15.31
C GLN A 39 8.17 0.56 16.00
N ILE A 40 7.05 -0.14 16.20
CA ILE A 40 5.87 0.40 16.88
C ILE A 40 6.19 0.74 18.35
N VAL A 41 6.88 -0.16 19.05
CA VAL A 41 7.28 0.06 20.45
C VAL A 41 8.16 1.31 20.58
N ILE A 42 9.14 1.49 19.67
CA ILE A 42 9.99 2.68 19.63
C ILE A 42 9.13 3.94 19.46
N PHE A 43 8.23 3.97 18.47
CA PHE A 43 7.36 5.12 18.26
C PHE A 43 6.44 5.42 19.44
N TYR A 44 5.95 4.40 20.14
CA TYR A 44 5.15 4.61 21.34
C TYR A 44 5.95 5.29 22.44
N TYR A 45 7.15 4.80 22.76
CA TYR A 45 7.98 5.40 23.81
C TYR A 45 8.44 6.81 23.43
N LEU A 46 8.70 7.08 22.15
CA LEU A 46 8.98 8.45 21.69
C LEU A 46 7.77 9.36 21.87
N CYS A 47 6.56 8.91 21.51
CA CYS A 47 5.35 9.73 21.64
C CYS A 47 4.92 9.92 23.09
N SER A 48 5.15 8.94 23.96
CA SER A 48 4.77 9.02 25.38
C SER A 48 5.53 10.10 26.12
N ILE A 49 6.75 10.44 25.67
CA ILE A 49 7.53 11.58 26.15
C ILE A 49 6.87 12.92 25.75
N VAL A 50 6.28 12.99 24.55
CA VAL A 50 5.67 14.21 24.02
C VAL A 50 4.27 14.42 24.58
N SER A 51 3.31 13.55 24.22
CA SER A 51 1.94 13.55 24.76
C SER A 51 1.14 12.34 24.28
N LYS A 52 0.14 11.93 25.09
CA LYS A 52 -0.83 10.88 24.70
C LYS A 52 -1.69 11.28 23.50
N GLU A 53 -1.96 12.56 23.31
CA GLU A 53 -2.73 13.06 22.17
C GLU A 53 -1.94 12.97 20.87
N TYR A 54 -0.65 13.32 20.92
CA TYR A 54 0.25 13.15 19.79
C TYR A 54 0.39 11.68 19.38
N PHE A 55 0.39 10.76 20.35
CA PHE A 55 0.40 9.33 20.04
C PHE A 55 -0.84 8.89 19.23
N LYS A 56 -2.05 9.37 19.57
CA LYS A 56 -3.26 9.08 18.78
C LYS A 56 -3.17 9.68 17.37
N PHE A 57 -2.64 10.89 17.24
CA PHE A 57 -2.42 11.54 15.96
C PHE A 57 -1.45 10.73 15.07
N LEU A 58 -0.35 10.27 15.65
CA LEU A 58 0.70 9.50 14.98
C LEU A 58 0.23 8.08 14.66
N PHE A 59 -0.54 7.43 15.52
CA PHE A 59 -1.14 6.11 15.25
C PHE A 59 -1.91 6.09 13.94
N PHE A 60 -2.80 7.06 13.72
CA PHE A 60 -3.57 7.14 12.47
C PHE A 60 -2.70 7.49 11.27
N GLY A 61 -1.64 8.27 11.49
CA GLY A 61 -0.60 8.51 10.48
C GLY A 61 0.10 7.22 10.08
N LEU A 62 0.59 6.44 11.05
CA LEU A 62 1.27 5.16 10.82
C LEU A 62 0.34 4.12 10.21
N PHE A 63 -0.93 4.09 10.63
CA PHE A 63 -1.94 3.23 10.03
C PHE A 63 -2.11 3.54 8.54
N PHE A 64 -2.26 4.82 8.19
CA PHE A 64 -2.32 5.26 6.79
C PHE A 64 -1.04 4.94 6.03
N SER A 65 0.13 5.30 6.58
CA SER A 65 1.45 5.03 5.97
C SER A 65 1.64 3.52 5.72
N LYS A 66 1.20 2.64 6.63
CA LYS A 66 1.25 1.19 6.42
C LYS A 66 0.42 0.75 5.22
N ILE A 67 -0.77 1.31 5.01
CA ILE A 67 -1.63 1.03 3.85
C ILE A 67 -1.03 1.59 2.56
N PHE A 68 -0.60 2.86 2.60
CA PHE A 68 -0.01 3.53 1.45
C PHE A 68 1.29 2.87 1.00
N PHE A 69 2.13 2.48 1.95
CA PHE A 69 3.37 1.76 1.67
C PHE A 69 3.06 0.38 1.05
N PHE A 70 2.08 -0.36 1.58
CA PHE A 70 1.63 -1.61 0.98
C PHE A 70 1.15 -1.42 -0.47
N THR A 71 0.27 -0.45 -0.74
CA THR A 71 -0.20 -0.20 -2.11
C THR A 71 0.97 0.19 -3.02
N ALA A 72 1.95 0.94 -2.51
CA ALA A 72 3.10 1.37 -3.28
C ALA A 72 4.03 0.22 -3.67
N THR A 73 4.39 -0.67 -2.74
CA THR A 73 5.51 -1.59 -2.94
C THR A 73 5.11 -3.01 -3.35
N THR A 74 3.89 -3.45 -3.06
CA THR A 74 3.45 -4.84 -3.29
C THR A 74 3.76 -5.42 -4.66
N LEU A 75 3.27 -4.79 -5.73
CA LEU A 75 3.54 -5.26 -7.09
C LEU A 75 5.02 -5.12 -7.46
N THR A 76 5.65 -4.05 -6.98
CA THR A 76 7.05 -3.76 -7.29
C THR A 76 8.00 -4.81 -6.71
N GLU A 77 7.78 -5.20 -5.46
CA GLU A 77 8.55 -6.25 -4.78
C GLU A 77 8.25 -7.61 -5.39
N THR A 78 6.99 -7.89 -5.71
CA THR A 78 6.59 -9.17 -6.33
C THR A 78 7.23 -9.34 -7.69
N ILE A 79 7.18 -8.31 -8.55
CA ILE A 79 7.80 -8.34 -9.87
C ILE A 79 9.31 -8.50 -9.77
N LYS A 80 9.97 -7.77 -8.87
CA LYS A 80 11.41 -7.88 -8.70
C LYS A 80 11.84 -9.25 -8.21
N GLN A 81 11.10 -9.84 -7.28
CA GLN A 81 11.34 -11.21 -6.85
C GLN A 81 11.26 -12.17 -8.04
N GLU A 82 10.26 -12.00 -8.92
CA GLU A 82 10.06 -12.84 -10.10
C GLU A 82 11.08 -12.57 -11.22
N GLN A 83 11.61 -11.36 -11.33
CA GLN A 83 12.75 -11.03 -12.21
C GLN A 83 14.03 -11.68 -11.68
N PHE A 84 14.28 -11.57 -10.38
CA PHE A 84 15.46 -12.14 -9.73
C PHE A 84 15.47 -13.67 -9.82
N SER A 85 14.32 -14.33 -9.64
CA SER A 85 14.17 -15.77 -9.83
C SER A 85 14.05 -16.20 -11.30
N GLN A 86 14.09 -15.26 -12.25
CA GLN A 86 13.94 -15.51 -13.70
C GLN A 86 12.61 -16.19 -14.09
N THR A 87 11.61 -16.16 -13.20
CA THR A 87 10.29 -16.78 -13.40
C THR A 87 9.25 -15.81 -13.95
N ILE A 88 9.61 -14.54 -14.17
CA ILE A 88 8.69 -13.52 -14.71
C ILE A 88 8.09 -13.90 -16.07
N TYR A 89 8.85 -14.57 -16.94
CA TYR A 89 8.32 -15.08 -18.21
C TYR A 89 7.25 -16.17 -18.01
N ASN A 90 7.39 -16.98 -16.94
CA ASN A 90 6.39 -18.00 -16.60
C ASN A 90 5.10 -17.37 -16.07
N ILE A 91 5.19 -16.21 -15.44
CA ILE A 91 4.00 -15.46 -15.00
C ILE A 91 3.28 -14.88 -16.20
N PHE A 92 4.00 -14.23 -17.12
CA PHE A 92 3.39 -13.61 -18.30
C PHE A 92 3.04 -14.60 -19.43
N SER A 93 3.45 -15.87 -19.32
CA SER A 93 3.02 -16.93 -20.25
C SER A 93 1.68 -17.59 -19.88
N ILE A 94 1.13 -17.27 -18.70
CA ILE A 94 -0.20 -17.73 -18.31
C ILE A 94 -1.22 -17.19 -19.33
N PRO A 95 -2.20 -17.99 -19.80
CA PRO A 95 -3.16 -17.58 -20.83
C PRO A 95 -4.24 -16.59 -20.32
N TYR A 96 -3.80 -15.47 -19.74
CA TYR A 96 -4.62 -14.33 -19.32
C TYR A 96 -3.95 -13.03 -19.74
N HIS A 97 -4.73 -11.96 -19.87
CA HIS A 97 -4.17 -10.62 -20.04
C HIS A 97 -3.26 -10.25 -18.87
N GLU A 98 -2.19 -9.51 -19.16
CA GLU A 98 -1.12 -9.19 -18.22
C GLU A 98 -1.63 -8.36 -17.03
N LEU A 99 -2.60 -7.48 -17.29
CA LEU A 99 -3.31 -6.74 -16.24
C LEU A 99 -4.14 -7.64 -15.33
N THR A 100 -4.79 -8.68 -15.86
CA THR A 100 -5.55 -9.65 -15.06
C THR A 100 -4.62 -10.41 -14.13
N ILE A 101 -3.42 -10.76 -14.62
CA ILE A 101 -2.40 -11.43 -13.82
C ILE A 101 -1.93 -10.50 -12.70
N LEU A 102 -1.54 -9.26 -13.00
CA LEU A 102 -1.09 -8.29 -12.00
C LEU A 102 -2.15 -7.96 -10.96
N THR A 103 -3.39 -7.69 -11.40
CA THR A 103 -4.49 -7.39 -10.47
C THR A 103 -4.80 -8.60 -9.59
N SER A 104 -4.78 -9.83 -10.12
CA SER A 104 -4.98 -11.04 -9.32
C SER A 104 -3.86 -11.28 -8.29
N LEU A 105 -2.61 -11.00 -8.66
CA LEU A 105 -1.46 -11.02 -7.75
C LEU A 105 -1.64 -9.99 -6.63
N PHE A 106 -2.01 -8.76 -6.99
CA PHE A 106 -2.26 -7.70 -6.02
C PHE A 106 -3.39 -8.07 -5.05
N PHE A 107 -4.52 -8.54 -5.56
CA PHE A 107 -5.64 -8.98 -4.73
C PHE A 107 -5.27 -10.16 -3.81
N ALA A 108 -4.49 -11.13 -4.29
CA ALA A 108 -3.97 -12.20 -3.44
C ALA A 108 -3.14 -11.62 -2.27
N LYS A 109 -2.23 -10.69 -2.53
CA LYS A 109 -1.44 -10.01 -1.49
C LYS A 109 -2.30 -9.18 -0.54
N THR A 110 -3.37 -8.54 -1.03
CA THR A 110 -4.24 -7.71 -0.18
C THR A 110 -4.90 -8.51 0.94
N ILE A 111 -5.23 -9.78 0.70
CA ILE A 111 -5.83 -10.66 1.72
C ILE A 111 -4.86 -10.87 2.89
N PHE A 112 -3.59 -11.18 2.61
CA PHE A 112 -2.56 -11.29 3.65
C PHE A 112 -2.33 -9.97 4.39
N PHE A 113 -2.37 -8.86 3.66
CA PHE A 113 -2.23 -7.54 4.26
C PHE A 113 -3.34 -7.19 5.23
N PHE A 114 -4.59 -7.59 4.95
CA PHE A 114 -5.68 -7.43 5.92
C PHE A 114 -5.38 -8.19 7.23
N PHE A 115 -4.81 -9.39 7.17
CA PHE A 115 -4.37 -10.09 8.38
C PHE A 115 -3.27 -9.31 9.11
N GLU A 116 -2.25 -8.80 8.41
CA GLU A 116 -1.19 -7.98 9.01
C GLU A 116 -1.70 -6.68 9.62
N LEU A 117 -2.73 -6.06 9.03
CA LEU A 117 -3.39 -4.88 9.57
C LEU A 117 -4.21 -5.18 10.81
N ILE A 118 -4.93 -6.31 10.84
CA ILE A 118 -5.67 -6.73 12.03
C ILE A 118 -4.71 -6.93 13.20
N ILE A 119 -3.60 -7.63 12.97
CA ILE A 119 -2.58 -7.84 14.02
C ILE A 119 -1.97 -6.50 14.45
N PHE A 120 -1.71 -5.60 13.50
CA PHE A 120 -1.25 -4.24 13.82
C PHE A 120 -2.23 -3.51 14.73
N ILE A 121 -3.52 -3.45 14.40
CA ILE A 121 -4.54 -2.82 15.24
C ILE A 121 -4.61 -3.49 16.62
N LEU A 122 -4.58 -4.83 16.68
CA LEU A 122 -4.58 -5.58 17.94
C LEU A 122 -3.38 -5.26 18.83
N CYS A 123 -2.17 -5.23 18.26
CA CYS A 123 -0.98 -4.79 18.99
C CYS A 123 -1.17 -3.38 19.55
N PHE A 124 -1.79 -2.48 18.79
CA PHE A 124 -2.02 -1.12 19.27
C PHE A 124 -3.04 -1.01 20.41
N ILE A 125 -4.11 -1.79 20.34
CA ILE A 125 -5.13 -1.84 21.40
C ILE A 125 -4.52 -2.45 22.69
N LEU A 126 -3.79 -3.56 22.57
CA LEU A 126 -3.27 -4.31 23.71
C LEU A 126 -2.11 -3.62 24.42
N PHE A 127 -1.13 -3.10 23.67
CA PHE A 127 0.11 -2.59 24.25
C PHE A 127 0.07 -1.09 24.56
N PHE A 128 -0.82 -0.33 23.91
CA PHE A 128 -0.79 1.15 23.97
C PHE A 128 -2.10 1.80 24.44
N ASN A 129 -3.04 1.01 24.98
CA ASN A 129 -4.28 1.48 25.60
C ASN A 129 -5.12 2.43 24.72
N ILE A 130 -5.07 2.24 23.39
CA ILE A 130 -5.95 2.99 22.48
C ILE A 130 -7.35 2.39 22.56
N LYS A 131 -8.30 3.18 23.05
CA LYS A 131 -9.73 2.81 23.04
C LYS A 131 -10.31 3.07 21.64
N LEU A 132 -10.49 2.01 20.86
CA LEU A 132 -11.24 2.02 19.61
C LEU A 132 -12.60 1.36 19.83
N SER A 133 -13.67 2.02 19.40
CA SER A 133 -14.99 1.39 19.36
C SER A 133 -15.04 0.33 18.25
N PHE A 134 -15.95 -0.64 18.38
CA PHE A 134 -16.20 -1.63 17.32
C PHE A 134 -16.56 -0.95 15.97
N PHE A 135 -17.31 0.16 16.04
CA PHE A 135 -17.66 0.97 14.87
C PHE A 135 -16.43 1.56 14.18
N ASN A 136 -15.44 2.04 14.96
CA ASN A 136 -14.20 2.58 14.42
C ASN A 136 -13.38 1.48 13.72
N ILE A 137 -13.37 0.25 14.25
CA ILE A 137 -12.66 -0.88 13.63
C ILE A 137 -13.29 -1.22 12.27
N ILE A 138 -14.62 -1.31 12.21
CA ILE A 138 -15.35 -1.54 10.95
C ILE A 138 -15.07 -0.41 9.95
N PHE A 139 -15.11 0.85 10.42
CA PHE A 139 -14.79 2.00 9.59
C PHE A 139 -13.38 1.91 9.01
N LEU A 140 -12.36 1.61 9.83
CA LEU A 140 -10.97 1.47 9.38
C LEU A 140 -10.83 0.36 8.33
N PHE A 141 -11.56 -0.74 8.47
CA PHE A 141 -11.56 -1.84 7.49
C PHE A 141 -12.08 -1.38 6.12
N PHE A 142 -13.27 -0.79 6.06
CA PHE A 142 -13.82 -0.27 4.80
C PHE A 142 -12.99 0.88 4.23
N TYR A 143 -12.46 1.73 5.10
CA TYR A 143 -11.60 2.83 4.67
C TYR A 143 -10.28 2.34 4.06
N THR A 144 -9.73 1.23 4.56
CA THR A 144 -8.57 0.56 3.96
C THR A 144 -8.87 0.11 2.53
N ILE A 145 -10.04 -0.52 2.30
CA ILE A 145 -10.47 -0.92 0.95
C ILE A 145 -10.55 0.30 0.03
N TYR A 146 -11.13 1.39 0.51
CA TYR A 146 -11.21 2.63 -0.23
C TYR A 146 -9.82 3.17 -0.61
N ILE A 147 -8.88 3.24 0.33
CA ILE A 147 -7.50 3.69 0.06
C ILE A 147 -6.85 2.81 -1.01
N ILE A 148 -6.97 1.48 -0.87
CA ILE A 148 -6.41 0.51 -1.82
C ILE A 148 -6.95 0.76 -3.22
N LEU A 149 -8.27 0.92 -3.37
CA LEU A 149 -8.91 1.18 -4.66
C LEU A 149 -8.46 2.51 -5.28
N VAL A 150 -8.40 3.58 -4.48
CA VAL A 150 -7.98 4.90 -4.94
C VAL A 150 -6.52 4.91 -5.36
N PHE A 151 -5.65 4.12 -4.75
CA PHE A 151 -4.21 4.08 -5.08
C PHE A 151 -3.81 2.96 -6.06
N LEU A 152 -4.76 2.24 -6.67
CA LEU A 152 -4.44 1.25 -7.70
C LEU A 152 -3.62 1.85 -8.86
N TRP A 153 -3.92 3.08 -9.28
CA TRP A 153 -3.16 3.77 -10.32
C TRP A 153 -1.68 3.95 -9.93
N TYR A 154 -1.43 4.23 -8.65
CA TYR A 154 -0.10 4.46 -8.12
C TYR A 154 0.69 3.16 -8.11
N THR A 155 0.08 2.07 -7.63
CA THR A 155 0.64 0.71 -7.67
C THR A 155 1.04 0.30 -9.10
N ILE A 156 0.15 0.50 -10.08
CA ILE A 156 0.40 0.14 -11.49
C ILE A 156 1.48 1.04 -12.10
N SER A 157 1.51 2.32 -11.76
CA SER A 157 2.54 3.26 -12.23
C SER A 157 3.93 2.87 -11.71
N LEU A 158 4.04 2.60 -10.40
CA LEU A 158 5.31 2.16 -9.81
C LEU A 158 5.76 0.81 -10.36
N CYS A 159 4.84 -0.13 -10.55
CA CYS A 159 5.08 -1.39 -11.24
C CYS A 159 5.69 -1.14 -12.63
N SER A 160 5.11 -0.24 -13.43
CA SER A 160 5.65 0.13 -14.75
C SER A 160 7.09 0.65 -14.67
N ILE A 161 7.37 1.51 -13.69
CA ILE A 161 8.71 2.03 -13.42
C ILE A 161 9.66 0.90 -13.04
N THR A 162 9.21 -0.11 -12.28
CA THR A 162 10.07 -1.23 -11.88
C THR A 162 10.48 -2.13 -13.01
N VAL A 163 9.58 -2.41 -13.95
CA VAL A 163 9.92 -3.22 -15.12
C VAL A 163 10.89 -2.44 -16.03
N LEU A 164 10.77 -1.11 -16.08
CA LEU A 164 11.62 -0.25 -16.90
C LEU A 164 13.01 0.01 -16.27
N ILE A 165 13.05 0.25 -14.96
CA ILE A 165 14.25 0.63 -14.21
C ILE A 165 14.67 -0.51 -13.27
N LYS A 166 15.79 -1.13 -13.64
CA LYS A 166 16.50 -2.22 -12.94
C LYS A 166 16.64 -2.03 -11.42
N LYS A 167 17.10 -0.85 -10.97
CA LYS A 167 17.31 -0.53 -9.55
C LYS A 167 16.34 0.53 -9.03
N SER A 168 15.05 0.34 -9.31
CA SER A 168 13.98 1.26 -8.89
C SER A 168 13.64 1.23 -7.40
N GLU A 169 14.15 0.26 -6.61
CA GLU A 169 13.77 0.11 -5.19
C GLU A 169 14.03 1.38 -4.39
N HIS A 170 15.28 1.85 -4.36
CA HIS A 170 15.65 3.04 -3.60
C HIS A 170 14.89 4.28 -4.04
N PHE A 171 14.62 4.41 -5.34
CA PHE A 171 13.81 5.51 -5.87
C PHE A 171 12.37 5.46 -5.33
N ILE A 172 11.74 4.27 -5.34
CA ILE A 172 10.39 4.08 -4.82
C ILE A 172 10.33 4.32 -3.32
N TYR A 173 11.29 3.79 -2.56
CA TYR A 173 11.38 4.03 -1.12
C TYR A 173 11.52 5.53 -0.80
N LEU A 174 12.41 6.23 -1.51
CA LEU A 174 12.60 7.67 -1.35
C LEU A 174 11.31 8.42 -1.68
N LEU A 175 10.67 8.12 -2.81
CA LEU A 175 9.44 8.78 -3.23
C LEU A 175 8.30 8.56 -2.23
N ASN A 176 8.12 7.33 -1.74
CA ASN A 176 7.13 7.01 -0.69
C ASN A 176 7.43 7.75 0.62
N SER A 177 8.69 7.78 1.06
CA SER A 177 9.08 8.47 2.30
C SER A 177 8.82 9.98 2.23
N LEU A 178 9.06 10.60 1.07
CA LEU A 178 8.73 12.01 0.85
C LEU A 178 7.22 12.25 0.90
N ILE A 179 6.42 11.38 0.27
CA ILE A 179 4.96 11.49 0.33
C ILE A 179 4.44 11.34 1.75
N ASP A 180 4.98 10.43 2.56
CA ASP A 180 4.59 10.26 3.96
C ASP A 180 4.87 11.53 4.79
N ILE A 181 6.06 12.13 4.62
CA ILE A 181 6.41 13.39 5.29
C ILE A 181 5.47 14.52 4.84
N LEU A 182 5.27 14.68 3.53
CA LEU A 182 4.47 15.76 2.96
C LEU A 182 2.98 15.59 3.24
N SER A 183 2.48 14.36 3.38
CA SER A 183 1.06 14.10 3.67
C SER A 183 0.64 14.37 5.12
N GLY A 184 1.60 14.66 5.99
CA GLY A 184 1.36 14.95 7.40
C GLY A 184 1.14 13.70 8.25
N VAL A 185 1.78 12.58 7.89
CA VAL A 185 1.79 11.33 8.66
C VAL A 185 2.35 11.57 10.06
N TYR A 186 3.54 12.15 10.14
CA TYR A 186 4.28 12.32 11.39
C TYR A 186 3.89 13.60 12.15
N PHE A 187 3.65 14.70 11.43
CA PHE A 187 3.29 15.99 12.01
C PHE A 187 2.24 16.70 11.15
N PRO A 188 1.46 17.64 11.71
CA PRO A 188 0.49 18.42 10.94
C PRO A 188 1.17 19.17 9.80
N THR A 189 0.49 19.27 8.66
CA THR A 189 1.01 19.94 7.46
C THR A 189 1.28 21.43 7.69
N THR A 190 0.66 22.04 8.71
CA THR A 190 0.90 23.44 9.13
C THR A 190 2.32 23.70 9.63
N PHE A 191 3.06 22.67 10.05
CA PHE A 191 4.47 22.81 10.46
C PHE A 191 5.45 22.83 9.29
N LEU A 192 5.01 22.49 8.07
CA LEU A 192 5.85 22.56 6.88
C LEU A 192 6.13 24.02 6.49
N PRO A 193 7.29 24.33 5.89
CA PRO A 193 7.50 25.65 5.27
C PRO A 193 6.49 25.88 4.14
N LYS A 194 6.12 27.14 3.88
CA LYS A 194 5.04 27.53 2.94
C LYS A 194 5.09 26.81 1.58
N ILE A 195 6.29 26.65 1.01
CA ILE A 195 6.50 25.97 -0.28
C ILE A 195 6.07 24.48 -0.19
N LEU A 196 6.46 23.78 0.87
CA LEU A 196 6.10 22.37 1.07
C LEU A 196 4.62 22.21 1.44
N GLN A 197 4.00 23.22 2.06
CA GLN A 197 2.55 23.20 2.30
C GLN A 197 1.75 23.16 0.99
N HIS A 198 2.13 23.97 0.00
CA HIS A 198 1.46 23.94 -1.31
C HIS A 198 1.59 22.57 -1.98
N ILE A 199 2.77 21.95 -1.92
CA ILE A 199 2.99 20.59 -2.44
C ILE A 199 2.13 19.56 -1.68
N SER A 200 2.07 19.68 -0.35
CA SER A 200 1.23 18.84 0.50
C SER A 200 -0.24 18.91 0.10
N PHE A 201 -0.78 20.09 -0.19
CA PHE A 201 -2.16 20.26 -0.63
C PHE A 201 -2.43 19.74 -2.05
N CYS A 202 -1.41 19.53 -2.88
CA CYS A 202 -1.59 18.83 -4.15
C CYS A 202 -1.68 17.31 -3.99
N LEU A 203 -1.22 16.75 -2.86
CA LEU A 203 -1.19 15.31 -2.67
C LEU A 203 -2.56 14.75 -2.23
N PRO A 204 -3.10 13.71 -2.89
CA PRO A 204 -4.35 13.08 -2.46
C PRO A 204 -4.22 12.40 -1.08
N THR A 205 -3.00 11.99 -0.71
CA THR A 205 -2.69 11.36 0.58
C THR A 205 -3.01 12.27 1.76
N THR A 206 -2.77 13.58 1.64
CA THR A 206 -3.08 14.59 2.66
C THR A 206 -4.57 14.61 3.00
N TYR A 207 -5.42 14.61 1.97
CA TYR A 207 -6.87 14.64 2.16
C TYR A 207 -7.40 13.33 2.74
N ILE A 208 -6.89 12.19 2.27
CA ILE A 208 -7.23 10.87 2.81
C ILE A 208 -6.86 10.76 4.29
N LEU A 209 -5.68 11.21 4.68
CA LEU A 209 -5.25 11.17 6.09
C LEU A 209 -6.08 12.13 6.96
N SER A 210 -6.38 13.33 6.43
CA SER A 210 -7.22 14.31 7.14
C SER A 210 -8.65 13.79 7.36
N PHE A 211 -9.26 13.13 6.37
CA PHE A 211 -10.58 12.51 6.49
C PHE A 211 -10.59 11.41 7.55
N LEU A 212 -9.59 10.52 7.52
CA LEU A 212 -9.46 9.43 8.48
C LEU A 212 -9.40 9.97 9.92
N ARG A 213 -8.57 10.98 10.16
CA ARG A 213 -8.45 11.61 11.49
C ARG A 213 -9.76 12.27 11.90
N ASN A 214 -10.42 13.00 11.01
CA ASN A 214 -11.69 13.66 11.29
C ASN A 214 -12.81 12.66 11.63
N ALA A 215 -12.88 11.55 10.91
CA ALA A 215 -13.87 10.51 11.11
C ALA A 215 -13.67 9.79 12.46
N VAL A 216 -12.43 9.42 12.81
CA VAL A 216 -12.19 8.59 14.00
C VAL A 216 -12.00 9.39 15.29
N LEU A 217 -11.35 10.56 15.22
CA LEU A 217 -11.08 11.38 16.42
C LEU A 217 -12.24 12.31 16.77
N TYR A 218 -12.93 12.84 15.76
CA TYR A 218 -13.96 13.87 15.96
C TYR A 218 -15.35 13.43 15.50
N SER A 219 -15.52 12.20 15.00
CA SER A 219 -16.77 11.72 14.42
C SER A 219 -17.34 12.62 13.32
N LYS A 220 -16.45 13.32 12.60
CA LYS A 220 -16.80 14.28 11.53
C LYS A 220 -16.51 13.66 10.16
N TYR A 221 -17.56 13.28 9.45
CA TYR A 221 -17.47 12.65 8.13
C TYR A 221 -17.60 13.68 7.01
N ASN A 222 -16.56 14.50 6.81
CA ASN A 222 -16.57 15.48 5.73
C ASN A 222 -16.17 14.82 4.39
N LEU A 223 -17.15 14.29 3.67
CA LEU A 223 -16.96 13.57 2.39
C LEU A 223 -16.31 14.44 1.29
N THR A 224 -16.36 15.77 1.41
CA THR A 224 -15.71 16.66 0.43
C THR A 224 -14.20 16.42 0.32
N LEU A 225 -13.56 15.98 1.41
CA LEU A 225 -12.14 15.62 1.43
C LEU A 225 -11.83 14.42 0.53
N LEU A 226 -12.81 13.56 0.27
CA LEU A 226 -12.62 12.36 -0.56
C LEU A 226 -12.81 12.62 -2.05
N ILE A 227 -13.41 13.75 -2.45
CA ILE A 227 -13.69 14.08 -3.85
C ILE A 227 -12.40 14.18 -4.67
N TYR A 228 -11.41 14.92 -4.16
CA TYR A 228 -10.16 15.12 -4.89
C TYR A 228 -9.36 13.81 -5.06
N PRO A 229 -9.13 13.01 -3.99
CA PRO A 229 -8.47 11.71 -4.12
C PRO A 229 -9.21 10.73 -5.04
N THR A 230 -10.55 10.67 -5.00
CA THR A 230 -11.29 9.77 -5.89
C THR A 230 -11.18 10.18 -7.35
N ILE A 231 -11.25 11.48 -7.65
CA ILE A 231 -11.09 12.00 -9.02
C ILE A 231 -9.69 11.68 -9.56
N ILE A 232 -8.64 11.90 -8.75
CA ILE A 232 -7.29 11.50 -9.14
C ILE A 232 -7.23 9.99 -9.39
N GLY A 233 -7.76 9.20 -8.45
CA GLY A 233 -7.77 7.75 -8.56
C GLY A 233 -8.42 7.26 -9.85
N THR A 234 -9.59 7.81 -10.21
CA THR A 234 -10.36 7.40 -11.38
C THR A 234 -9.72 7.86 -12.69
N ILE A 235 -9.12 9.05 -12.73
CA ILE A 235 -8.48 9.59 -13.95
C ILE A 235 -7.12 8.95 -14.19
N PHE A 236 -6.29 8.78 -13.16
CA PHE A 236 -4.94 8.25 -13.33
C PHE A 236 -4.90 6.74 -13.52
N LEU A 237 -5.94 6.01 -13.09
CA LEU A 237 -6.01 4.56 -13.29
C LEU A 237 -5.92 4.14 -14.76
N PRO A 238 -6.74 4.62 -15.70
CA PRO A 238 -6.60 4.26 -17.11
C PRO A 238 -5.25 4.71 -17.69
N ILE A 239 -4.74 5.88 -17.29
CA ILE A 239 -3.45 6.40 -17.74
C ILE A 239 -2.31 5.45 -17.32
N SER A 240 -2.31 5.01 -16.06
CA SER A 240 -1.31 4.08 -15.54
C SER A 240 -1.36 2.73 -16.24
N ILE A 241 -2.55 2.24 -16.57
CA ILE A 241 -2.76 0.99 -17.30
C ILE A 241 -2.21 1.09 -18.73
N LEU A 242 -2.50 2.20 -19.43
CA LEU A 242 -1.97 2.44 -20.77
C LEU A 242 -0.45 2.49 -20.77
N PHE A 243 0.12 3.24 -19.82
CA PHE A 243 1.57 3.35 -19.67
C PHE A 243 2.23 2.00 -19.39
N PHE A 244 1.65 1.21 -18.48
CA PHE A 244 2.11 -0.15 -18.17
C PHE A 244 2.09 -1.04 -19.42
N ASN A 245 1.00 -1.06 -20.17
CA ASN A 245 0.86 -1.88 -21.36
C ASN A 245 1.89 -1.52 -22.45
N ILE A 246 2.19 -0.23 -22.63
CA ILE A 246 3.18 0.23 -23.59
C ILE A 246 4.58 -0.28 -23.19
N ILE A 247 4.95 -0.11 -21.91
CA ILE A 247 6.25 -0.54 -21.39
C ILE A 247 6.40 -2.06 -21.47
N LEU A 248 5.38 -2.80 -21.04
CA LEU A 248 5.43 -4.25 -21.00
C LEU A 248 5.58 -4.84 -22.41
N LYS A 249 4.79 -4.36 -23.39
CA LYS A 249 4.89 -4.81 -24.78
C LYS A 249 6.27 -4.54 -25.37
N LYS A 250 6.86 -3.38 -25.07
CA LYS A 250 8.22 -3.04 -25.52
C LYS A 250 9.25 -4.02 -24.95
N LEU A 251 9.20 -4.26 -23.64
CA LEU A 251 10.19 -5.12 -22.98
C LEU A 251 10.03 -6.61 -23.30
N LEU A 252 8.79 -7.08 -23.54
CA LEU A 252 8.52 -8.44 -24.01
C LEU A 252 9.15 -8.67 -25.39
N ARG A 253 9.00 -7.69 -26.31
CA ARG A 253 9.60 -7.74 -27.65
C ARG A 253 11.13 -7.73 -27.60
N ASP A 254 11.71 -6.94 -26.71
CA ASP A 254 13.16 -6.80 -26.57
C ASP A 254 13.80 -7.98 -25.80
N GLY A 255 13.00 -8.87 -25.18
CA GLY A 255 13.49 -9.98 -24.35
C GLY A 255 14.17 -9.53 -23.06
N ARG A 256 13.89 -8.31 -22.58
CA ARG A 256 14.61 -7.67 -21.45
C ARG A 256 13.91 -7.75 -20.11
N ILE A 257 12.75 -8.41 -20.01
CA ILE A 257 11.91 -8.37 -18.81
C ILE A 257 12.54 -9.09 -17.61
N ALA A 258 13.26 -10.18 -17.84
CA ALA A 258 13.95 -10.90 -16.76
C ALA A 258 15.30 -10.26 -16.37
N ILE A 259 15.72 -9.19 -17.04
CA ILE A 259 17.03 -8.60 -16.78
C ILE A 259 16.91 -7.63 -15.60
N TYR A 260 17.46 -8.06 -14.47
CA TYR A 260 17.67 -7.23 -13.28
C TYR A 260 18.84 -6.24 -13.44
#